data_AF-A0A6N8EQ97-F1
#
_entry.id   AF-A0A6N8EQ97-F1
#
_cell.length_a   1.000
_cell.length_b   1.000
_cell.length_c   1.000
_cell.angle_alpha   90.00
_cell.angle_beta   90.00
_cell.angle_gamma   90.00
#
_symmetry.space_group_name_H-M   'P 1'
#
loop_
_entity.id
_entity.type
_entity.pdbx_description
1 polymer ?
#
loop_
_entity_poly.entity_id
_entity_poly.type
_entity_poly.pdbx_seq_one_letter_code
_entity_poly.pdbx_strand_id
1 'polypeptide(L)'
;MLLTQNHCVPRTESICRCGRKSHVRTGDGNFFIGEKKITIKNLAYFYCPYCKKASYDSEMNIDGALKYAYQNGLQYYDWNEYIRKA
;
A
#
# COMPACT_ATOMS: atom_id res chain seq x y z
N MET A 1 21.31 -13.79 -22.31
CA MET A 1 20.70 -13.51 -20.99
C MET A 1 19.31 -12.94 -21.24
N LEU A 2 18.28 -13.75 -21.02
CA LEU A 2 16.89 -13.28 -21.06
C LEU A 2 16.61 -12.61 -19.72
N LEU A 3 16.56 -11.27 -19.70
CA LEU A 3 15.99 -10.51 -18.59
C LEU A 3 14.47 -10.74 -18.62
N THR A 4 14.03 -11.83 -17.99
CA THR A 4 12.61 -12.02 -17.71
C THR A 4 12.17 -10.86 -16.83
N GLN A 5 11.34 -9.98 -17.40
CA GLN A 5 10.58 -8.99 -16.67
C GLN A 5 9.88 -9.74 -15.54
N ASN A 6 10.36 -9.54 -14.32
CA ASN A 6 9.69 -10.01 -13.11
C ASN A 6 8.34 -9.32 -13.10
N HIS A 7 7.32 -9.94 -13.68
CA HIS A 7 5.95 -9.68 -13.31
C HIS A 7 5.90 -9.99 -11.82
N CYS A 8 5.95 -8.97 -10.97
CA CYS A 8 5.75 -9.08 -9.54
C CYS A 8 4.39 -9.72 -9.33
N VAL A 9 4.34 -11.05 -9.22
CA VAL A 9 3.16 -11.74 -8.72
C VAL A 9 2.94 -11.15 -7.33
N PRO A 10 1.84 -10.41 -7.10
CA PRO A 10 1.66 -9.70 -5.85
C PRO A 10 1.70 -10.72 -4.72
N ARG A 11 2.62 -10.52 -3.78
CA ARG A 11 2.77 -11.40 -2.61
C ARG A 11 1.41 -11.48 -1.90
N THR A 12 0.89 -12.69 -1.75
CA THR A 12 -0.39 -12.93 -1.07
C THR A 12 -0.21 -13.16 0.44
N GLU A 13 1.01 -13.51 0.86
CA GLU A 13 1.38 -13.74 2.25
C GLU A 13 2.72 -13.08 2.58
N SER A 14 2.88 -12.69 3.85
CA SER A 14 4.14 -12.19 4.40
C SER A 14 4.31 -12.65 5.85
N ILE A 15 5.52 -12.62 6.38
CA ILE A 15 5.78 -12.95 7.78
C ILE A 15 5.62 -11.69 8.63
N CYS A 16 4.73 -11.74 9.61
CA CYS A 16 4.60 -10.67 10.60
C CYS A 16 5.81 -10.65 11.54
N ARG A 17 6.10 -9.48 12.12
CA ARG A 17 7.11 -9.34 13.18
C ARG A 17 6.90 -10.27 14.38
N CYS A 18 5.68 -10.75 14.61
CA CYS A 18 5.38 -11.73 15.65
C CYS A 18 5.56 -13.21 15.21
N GLY A 19 6.21 -13.45 14.07
CA GLY A 19 6.57 -14.78 13.56
C GLY A 19 5.43 -15.55 12.87
N ARG A 20 4.19 -15.02 12.91
CA ARG A 20 3.03 -15.63 12.27
C ARG A 20 2.78 -15.05 10.88
N LYS A 21 2.04 -15.79 10.04
CA LYS A 21 1.63 -15.34 8.72
C LYS A 21 0.71 -14.11 8.79
N SER A 22 0.94 -13.20 7.87
CA SER A 22 0.05 -12.09 7.50
C SER A 22 -0.48 -12.36 6.10
N HIS A 23 -1.74 -12.03 5.85
CA HIS A 23 -2.38 -12.21 4.55
C HIS A 23 -2.68 -10.86 3.92
N VAL A 24 -2.57 -10.79 2.60
CA VAL A 24 -2.95 -9.60 1.84
C VAL A 24 -4.46 -9.34 1.99
N ARG A 25 -4.81 -8.07 2.16
CA ARG A 25 -6.17 -7.53 2.19
C ARG A 25 -6.17 -6.21 1.43
N THR A 26 -7.36 -5.78 1.04
CA THR A 26 -7.57 -4.48 0.41
C THR A 26 -8.46 -3.64 1.30
N GLY A 27 -8.18 -2.35 1.44
CA GLY A 27 -8.98 -1.43 2.23
C GLY A 27 -8.47 0.00 2.15
N ASP A 28 -8.96 0.84 3.04
CA ASP A 28 -8.63 2.27 3.05
C ASP A 28 -7.48 2.56 4.03
N GLY A 29 -6.46 3.27 3.55
CA GLY A 29 -5.35 3.77 4.35
C GLY A 29 -5.52 5.25 4.66
N ASN A 30 -5.58 5.59 5.94
CA ASN A 30 -5.57 6.99 6.39
C ASN A 30 -4.13 7.42 6.72
N PHE A 31 -3.65 8.46 6.05
CA PHE A 31 -2.32 9.01 6.23
C PHE A 31 -2.42 10.47 6.63
N PHE A 32 -1.52 10.91 7.50
CA PHE A 32 -1.47 12.28 7.98
C PHE A 32 -0.15 12.92 7.54
N ILE A 33 -0.24 14.05 6.82
CA ILE A 33 0.90 14.86 6.40
C ILE A 33 0.72 16.24 7.03
N GLY A 34 1.43 16.47 8.14
CA GLY A 34 1.15 17.60 9.03
C GLY A 34 -0.29 17.51 9.57
N GLU A 35 -1.07 18.56 9.36
CA GLU A 35 -2.49 18.61 9.77
C GLU A 35 -3.45 18.01 8.73
N LYS A 36 -2.96 17.71 7.52
CA LYS A 36 -3.82 17.19 6.45
C LYS A 36 -3.97 15.68 6.55
N LYS A 37 -5.22 15.22 6.56
CA LYS A 37 -5.58 13.81 6.39
C LYS A 37 -5.80 13.49 4.92
N ILE A 38 -5.11 12.48 4.42
CA ILE A 38 -5.27 11.92 3.08
C ILE A 38 -5.71 10.47 3.21
N THR A 39 -6.79 10.09 2.53
CA THR A 39 -7.33 8.73 2.54
C THR A 39 -7.06 8.08 1.18
N ILE A 40 -6.24 7.03 1.17
CA ILE A 40 -6.01 6.20 -0.02
C ILE A 40 -6.98 5.03 0.03
N LYS A 41 -7.89 4.95 -0.95
CA LYS A 41 -8.85 3.85 -1.11
C LYS A 41 -8.23 2.69 -1.87
N ASN A 42 -8.77 1.50 -1.68
CA ASN A 42 -8.37 0.29 -2.41
C ASN A 42 -6.87 -0.06 -2.28
N LEU A 43 -6.27 0.30 -1.15
CA LEU A 43 -4.87 0.04 -0.85
C LEU A 43 -4.67 -1.41 -0.39
N ALA A 44 -3.74 -2.11 -1.01
CA ALA A 44 -3.34 -3.45 -0.56
C ALA A 44 -2.46 -3.35 0.70
N TYR A 45 -2.71 -4.20 1.69
CA TYR A 45 -1.91 -4.29 2.92
C TYR A 45 -1.88 -5.72 3.44
N PHE A 46 -0.80 -6.10 4.10
CA PHE A 46 -0.70 -7.35 4.83
C PHE A 46 -1.25 -7.16 6.24
N TYR A 47 -2.22 -7.99 6.61
CA TYR A 47 -2.80 -7.99 7.95
C TYR A 47 -2.45 -9.25 8.72
N CYS A 48 -1.91 -9.09 9.93
CA CYS A 48 -1.73 -10.18 10.87
C CYS A 48 -2.92 -10.27 11.84
N PRO A 49 -3.73 -11.35 11.82
CA PRO A 49 -4.89 -11.46 12.71
C PRO A 49 -4.52 -11.59 14.19
N TYR A 50 -3.30 -12.04 14.49
CA TYR A 50 -2.83 -12.24 15.86
C TYR A 50 -2.38 -10.94 16.51
N CYS A 51 -1.58 -10.18 15.77
CA CYS A 51 -0.95 -8.96 16.27
C CYS A 51 -1.78 -7.72 15.93
N LYS A 52 -2.86 -7.88 15.13
CA LYS A 52 -3.78 -6.84 14.66
C LYS A 52 -3.06 -5.66 13.99
N LYS A 53 -1.91 -5.95 13.36
CA LYS A 53 -1.09 -4.95 12.67
C LYS A 53 -1.24 -5.08 11.17
N ALA A 54 -1.33 -3.93 10.52
CA ALA A 54 -1.19 -3.79 9.08
C ALA A 54 0.27 -3.44 8.73
N SER A 55 0.75 -3.95 7.61
CA SER A 55 2.03 -3.58 7.01
C SER A 55 1.88 -3.51 5.50
N TYR A 56 2.63 -2.65 4.85
CA TYR A 56 2.62 -2.49 3.40
C TYR A 56 3.84 -3.16 2.78
N ASP A 57 3.75 -3.53 1.50
CA ASP A 57 4.93 -4.01 0.78
C ASP A 57 5.89 -2.83 0.55
N SER A 58 7.19 -3.07 0.72
CA SER A 58 8.23 -2.07 0.45
C SER A 58 8.30 -1.66 -1.02
N GLU A 59 7.79 -2.48 -1.94
CA GLU A 59 7.71 -2.16 -3.36
C GLU A 59 6.56 -1.19 -3.70
N MET A 60 5.61 -0.98 -2.77
CA MET A 60 4.51 -0.04 -2.99
C MET A 60 4.97 1.41 -2.83
N ASN A 61 4.87 2.20 -3.90
CA ASN A 61 5.20 3.63 -3.87
C ASN A 61 4.10 4.49 -3.22
N ILE A 62 3.79 4.21 -1.95
CA ILE A 62 2.78 4.93 -1.17
C ILE A 62 3.19 6.40 -1.01
N ASP A 63 4.48 6.66 -0.77
CA ASP A 63 5.02 8.01 -0.62
C ASP A 63 4.81 8.85 -1.89
N GLY A 64 4.99 8.27 -3.08
CA GLY A 64 4.70 8.91 -4.35
C GLY A 64 3.23 9.28 -4.51
N ALA A 65 2.32 8.36 -4.17
CA ALA A 65 0.88 8.63 -4.19
C ALA A 65 0.47 9.70 -3.19
N LEU A 66 1.04 9.68 -1.98
CA LEU A 66 0.81 10.69 -0.94
C LEU A 66 1.30 12.07 -1.35
N LYS A 67 2.51 12.14 -1.94
CA LYS A 67 3.06 13.39 -2.48
C LYS A 67 2.17 13.96 -3.58
N TYR A 68 1.71 13.11 -4.51
CA TYR A 68 0.77 13.50 -5.56
C TYR A 68 -0.53 14.05 -4.97
N ALA A 69 -1.15 13.33 -4.04
CA ALA A 69 -2.40 13.75 -3.40
C ALA A 69 -2.23 15.08 -2.66
N TYR A 70 -1.13 15.25 -1.92
CA TYR A 70 -0.83 16.49 -1.20
C TYR A 70 -0.64 17.68 -2.15
N GLN A 71 0.14 17.51 -3.22
CA GLN A 71 0.42 18.57 -4.20
C GLN A 71 -0.85 19.02 -4.96
N ASN A 72 -1.80 18.11 -5.18
CA ASN A 72 -3.06 18.38 -5.86
C ASN A 72 -4.22 18.71 -4.91
N GLY A 73 -3.97 18.83 -3.59
CA GLY A 73 -5.00 19.14 -2.61
C GLY A 73 -6.08 18.05 -2.45
N LEU A 74 -5.77 16.81 -2.81
CA LEU A 74 -6.70 15.69 -2.72
C LEU A 74 -6.80 15.18 -1.28
N GLN A 75 -8.03 15.03 -0.79
CA GLN A 75 -8.31 14.37 0.50
C GLN A 75 -8.53 12.86 0.34
N TYR A 76 -8.96 12.44 -0.85
CA TYR A 76 -9.25 11.06 -1.19
C TYR A 76 -8.59 10.71 -2.51
N TYR A 77 -8.03 9.51 -2.60
CA TYR A 77 -7.38 9.04 -3.81
C TYR A 77 -7.51 7.52 -3.94
N ASP A 78 -7.79 7.01 -5.14
CA ASP A 78 -7.89 5.57 -5.37
C ASP A 78 -6.54 4.99 -5.78
N TRP A 79 -6.07 3.97 -5.04
CA TRP A 79 -4.80 3.30 -5.31
C TRP A 79 -4.75 2.65 -6.70
N ASN A 80 -5.85 2.12 -7.21
CA ASN A 80 -5.88 1.51 -8.53
C ASN A 80 -5.73 2.55 -9.64
N GLU A 81 -6.20 3.78 -9.44
CA GLU A 81 -5.96 4.88 -10.38
C GLU A 81 -4.50 5.31 -10.41
N TYR A 82 -3.80 5.20 -9.28
CA TYR A 82 -2.37 5.47 -9.18
C TYR A 82 -1.55 4.48 -9.99
N ILE A 83 -1.78 3.18 -9.77
CA ILE A 83 -1.06 2.11 -10.46
C ILE A 83 -1.23 2.22 -11.98
N ARG A 84 -2.42 2.64 -12.47
CA ARG A 84 -2.65 2.81 -13.91
C ARG A 84 -1.87 3.97 -14.54
N LYS A 85 -1.41 4.93 -13.74
CA LYS A 85 -0.70 6.13 -14.20
C LYS A 85 0.81 6.07 -13.94
N ALA A 86 1.25 5.21 -13.03
CA ALA A 86 2.65 5.02 -12.62
C ALA A 86 3.36 4.00 -13.52
#